data_AF-D7TLC0-F1
#
_entry.id   AF-D7TLC0-F1
#
_cell.length_a   1.000
_cell.length_b   1.000
_cell.length_c   1.000
_cell.angle_alpha   90.00
_cell.angle_beta   90.00
_cell.angle_gamma   90.00
#
_symmetry.space_group_name_H-M   'P 1'
#
loop_
_entity.id
_entity.type
_entity.pdbx_description
1 polymer ?
#
loop_
_entity_poly.entity_id
_entity_poly.type
_entity_poly.pdbx_seq_one_letter_code
_entity_poly.pdbx_strand_id
1 'polypeptide(L)'
;MQSLHKEELSNLSRWHTELGFTVKISFARDRVVEVYFFVLAMYFEPQYSRARRILTKVLYIISTIDDMYDAYGSLEEHKLFAEMIERWDINSIDQLPEHMKVIYQALLDVYKEIEEEMDKEGKAYSFHHAKEAMKIQIGAYFDEAQWFHEGNVPTIDKYMQVARVSSSLPLTTVIFFIGMDEIITKEAFEWFEQERGHVASAIECYVKQYSVSKQQAYDEFNKQIANAWKDINQGFLRPTSMPVPILTGVLNLT
;
A
#
# COMPACT_ATOMS: atom_id res chain seq x y z
N MET A 1 -26.11 -6.99 -4.44
CA MET A 1 -25.04 -6.14 -3.89
C MET A 1 -24.62 -6.64 -2.50
N GLN A 2 -25.24 -6.23 -1.38
CA GLN A 2 -24.81 -6.65 -0.02
C GLN A 2 -24.58 -8.16 0.17
N SER A 3 -25.40 -9.04 -0.44
CA SER A 3 -25.20 -10.49 -0.35
C SER A 3 -23.85 -10.96 -0.92
N LEU A 4 -23.41 -10.36 -2.04
CA LEU A 4 -22.10 -10.61 -2.65
C LEU A 4 -20.98 -10.13 -1.72
N HIS A 5 -21.13 -8.94 -1.13
CA HIS A 5 -20.15 -8.39 -0.19
C HIS A 5 -19.98 -9.25 1.07
N LYS A 6 -21.07 -9.88 1.54
CA LYS A 6 -21.01 -10.85 2.65
C LYS A 6 -20.34 -12.17 2.26
N GLU A 7 -20.49 -12.61 1.02
CA GLU A 7 -19.81 -13.80 0.48
C GLU A 7 -18.31 -13.54 0.30
N GLU A 8 -17.93 -12.41 -0.29
CA GLU A 8 -16.56 -11.91 -0.39
C GLU A 8 -15.89 -11.86 0.99
N LEU A 9 -16.51 -11.20 1.96
CA LEU A 9 -16.00 -11.14 3.34
C LEU A 9 -15.91 -12.52 3.98
N SER A 10 -16.90 -13.42 3.80
CA SER A 10 -16.82 -14.78 4.34
C SER A 10 -15.66 -15.58 3.77
N ASN A 11 -15.29 -15.36 2.51
CA ASN A 11 -14.16 -16.02 1.87
C ASN A 11 -12.82 -15.41 2.35
N LEU A 12 -12.76 -14.08 2.51
CA LEU A 12 -11.60 -13.38 3.08
C LEU A 12 -11.35 -13.74 4.54
N SER A 13 -12.39 -13.88 5.38
CA SER A 13 -12.27 -14.33 6.76
C SER A 13 -11.77 -15.78 6.86
N ARG A 14 -12.15 -16.65 5.91
CA ARG A 14 -11.64 -18.03 5.83
C ARG A 14 -10.15 -18.03 5.47
N TRP A 15 -9.77 -17.32 4.40
CA TRP A 15 -8.37 -17.12 4.01
C TRP A 15 -7.52 -16.58 5.16
N HIS A 16 -7.99 -15.55 5.87
CA HIS A 16 -7.30 -15.01 7.06
C HIS A 16 -7.12 -16.07 8.17
N THR A 17 -8.12 -16.93 8.40
CA THR A 17 -8.03 -18.03 9.36
C THR A 17 -7.00 -19.08 8.90
N GLU A 18 -6.96 -19.39 7.61
CA GLU A 18 -6.02 -20.34 7.00
C GLU A 18 -4.56 -19.86 7.04
N LEU A 19 -4.31 -18.56 6.98
CA LEU A 19 -2.97 -17.97 7.21
C LEU A 19 -2.42 -18.28 8.61
N GLY A 20 -3.29 -18.38 9.62
CA GLY A 20 -2.91 -18.64 11.02
C GLY A 20 -2.12 -17.51 11.69
N PHE A 21 -2.16 -16.29 11.14
CA PHE A 21 -1.40 -15.14 11.64
C PHE A 21 -1.74 -14.79 13.10
N THR A 22 -3.00 -14.94 13.51
CA THR A 22 -3.47 -14.71 14.89
C THR A 22 -2.75 -15.55 15.96
N VAL A 23 -2.11 -16.66 15.58
CA VAL A 23 -1.30 -17.50 16.48
C VAL A 23 0.20 -17.29 16.26
N LYS A 24 0.63 -17.08 15.01
CA LYS A 24 2.05 -17.02 14.63
C LYS A 24 2.66 -15.61 14.70
N ILE A 25 1.83 -14.57 14.67
CA ILE A 25 2.18 -13.15 14.47
C ILE A 25 1.33 -12.31 15.43
N SER A 26 1.43 -12.60 16.73
CA SER A 26 0.60 -11.95 17.77
C SER A 26 0.89 -10.46 18.00
N PHE A 27 1.91 -9.91 17.35
CA PHE A 27 2.20 -8.47 17.35
C PHE A 27 1.35 -7.68 16.36
N ALA A 28 0.84 -8.33 15.30
CA ALA A 28 0.12 -7.66 14.22
C ALA A 28 -1.36 -7.42 14.56
N ARG A 29 -1.93 -6.34 14.02
CA ARG A 29 -3.33 -5.95 14.17
C ARG A 29 -4.22 -6.85 13.31
N ASP A 30 -5.06 -7.69 13.93
CA ASP A 30 -6.13 -8.40 13.23
C ASP A 30 -7.20 -7.40 12.73
N ARG A 31 -7.17 -7.10 11.42
CA ARG A 31 -7.95 -6.04 10.77
C ARG A 31 -8.58 -6.44 9.42
N VAL A 32 -8.74 -7.74 9.15
CA VAL A 32 -9.22 -8.19 7.82
C VAL A 32 -10.60 -7.61 7.44
N VAL A 33 -11.47 -7.35 8.44
CA VAL A 33 -12.80 -6.76 8.23
C VAL A 33 -12.70 -5.27 7.91
N GLU A 34 -11.86 -4.53 8.64
CA GLU A 34 -11.61 -3.11 8.46
C GLU A 34 -10.93 -2.81 7.12
N VAL A 35 -9.94 -3.63 6.73
CA VAL A 35 -9.29 -3.55 5.41
C VAL A 35 -10.31 -3.82 4.30
N TYR A 36 -11.15 -4.85 4.43
CA TYR A 36 -12.21 -5.11 3.45
C TYR A 36 -13.23 -3.96 3.37
N PHE A 37 -13.59 -3.35 4.50
CA PHE A 37 -14.50 -2.20 4.53
C PHE A 37 -13.90 -0.98 3.81
N PHE A 38 -12.59 -0.71 3.99
CA PHE A 38 -11.87 0.34 3.26
C PHE A 38 -11.87 0.08 1.75
N VAL A 39 -11.52 -1.14 1.34
CA VAL A 39 -11.52 -1.57 -0.08
C VAL A 39 -12.92 -1.52 -0.70
N LEU A 40 -13.97 -1.80 0.07
CA LEU A 40 -15.36 -1.72 -0.38
C LEU A 40 -15.78 -0.28 -0.69
N ALA A 41 -15.22 0.73 -0.01
CA ALA A 41 -15.48 2.14 -0.30
C ALA A 41 -14.85 2.60 -1.63
N MET A 42 -13.73 1.99 -2.04
CA MET A 42 -13.02 2.33 -3.28
C MET A 42 -13.82 1.96 -4.54
N TYR A 43 -14.38 0.75 -4.57
CA TYR A 43 -15.30 0.27 -5.62
C TYR A 43 -16.33 -0.73 -5.07
N PHE A 44 -17.59 -0.33 -4.94
CA PHE A 44 -18.65 -1.14 -4.33
C PHE A 44 -19.42 -2.00 -5.32
N GLU A 45 -19.26 -1.75 -6.62
CA GLU A 45 -20.08 -2.33 -7.68
C GLU A 45 -19.76 -3.81 -7.95
N PRO A 46 -20.72 -4.64 -8.41
CA PRO A 46 -20.54 -6.09 -8.49
C PRO A 46 -19.39 -6.54 -9.40
N GLN A 47 -19.13 -5.83 -10.51
CA GLN A 47 -18.06 -6.17 -11.45
C GLN A 47 -16.66 -6.12 -10.83
N TYR A 48 -16.44 -5.29 -9.79
CA TYR A 48 -15.15 -5.17 -9.11
C TYR A 48 -14.96 -6.18 -7.96
N SER A 49 -15.73 -7.29 -7.95
CA SER A 49 -15.62 -8.35 -6.94
C SER A 49 -14.21 -8.95 -6.84
N ARG A 50 -13.60 -9.23 -8.01
CA ARG A 50 -12.23 -9.75 -8.12
C ARG A 50 -11.20 -8.73 -7.61
N ALA A 51 -11.37 -7.48 -8.01
CA ALA A 51 -10.56 -6.34 -7.59
C ALA A 51 -10.55 -6.17 -6.06
N ARG A 52 -11.74 -6.18 -5.42
CA ARG A 52 -11.88 -6.13 -3.96
C ARG A 52 -11.16 -7.28 -3.26
N ARG A 53 -11.26 -8.50 -3.79
CA ARG A 53 -10.57 -9.68 -3.22
C ARG A 53 -9.05 -9.50 -3.25
N ILE A 54 -8.46 -9.18 -4.41
CA ILE A 54 -7.02 -8.98 -4.54
C ILE A 54 -6.55 -7.84 -3.63
N LEU A 55 -7.17 -6.67 -3.74
CA LEU A 55 -6.74 -5.49 -3.01
C LEU A 55 -6.82 -5.70 -1.50
N THR A 56 -7.88 -6.34 -0.99
CA THR A 56 -7.99 -6.67 0.45
C THR A 56 -6.85 -7.58 0.90
N LYS A 57 -6.50 -8.61 0.11
CA LYS A 57 -5.39 -9.52 0.47
C LYS A 57 -4.05 -8.79 0.54
N VAL A 58 -3.74 -7.95 -0.46
CA VAL A 58 -2.47 -7.18 -0.47
C VAL A 58 -2.44 -6.14 0.65
N LEU A 59 -3.54 -5.43 0.91
CA LEU A 59 -3.59 -4.43 1.98
C LEU A 59 -3.53 -5.06 3.39
N TYR A 60 -4.09 -6.26 3.57
CA TYR A 60 -3.95 -6.99 4.83
C TYR A 60 -2.50 -7.42 5.07
N ILE A 61 -1.82 -7.92 4.04
CA ILE A 61 -0.41 -8.31 4.13
C ILE A 61 0.49 -7.08 4.37
N ILE A 62 0.28 -5.96 3.67
CA ILE A 62 1.12 -4.78 3.91
C ILE A 62 0.90 -4.19 5.30
N SER A 63 -0.33 -4.21 5.83
CA SER A 63 -0.60 -3.84 7.24
C SER A 63 0.07 -4.78 8.25
N THR A 64 0.28 -6.06 7.90
CA THR A 64 1.02 -7.00 8.75
C THR A 64 2.52 -6.72 8.71
N ILE A 65 3.04 -6.27 7.56
CA ILE A 65 4.44 -5.87 7.41
C ILE A 65 4.70 -4.51 8.09
N ASP A 66 3.79 -3.56 7.98
CA ASP A 66 3.77 -2.28 8.71
C ASP A 66 3.96 -2.52 10.23
N ASP A 67 3.13 -3.38 10.83
CA ASP A 67 3.25 -3.79 12.24
C ASP A 67 4.60 -4.44 12.61
N MET A 68 5.22 -5.13 11.65
CA MET A 68 6.54 -5.72 11.85
C MET A 68 7.64 -4.65 11.87
N TYR A 69 7.65 -3.73 10.89
CA TYR A 69 8.65 -2.68 10.82
C TYR A 69 8.52 -1.68 11.99
N ASP A 70 7.29 -1.36 12.43
CA ASP A 70 7.03 -0.43 13.55
C ASP A 70 7.26 -1.06 14.93
N ALA A 71 6.84 -2.31 15.15
CA ALA A 71 6.70 -2.87 16.50
C ALA A 71 7.41 -4.21 16.74
N TYR A 72 7.93 -4.90 15.70
CA TYR A 72 8.51 -6.23 15.88
C TYR A 72 9.62 -6.62 14.90
N GLY A 73 10.85 -6.69 15.41
CA GLY A 73 12.02 -7.21 14.71
C GLY A 73 13.26 -6.37 14.99
N SER A 74 14.44 -6.91 14.73
CA SER A 74 15.68 -6.13 14.71
C SER A 74 15.91 -5.47 13.34
N LEU A 75 16.74 -4.42 13.30
CA LEU A 75 17.10 -3.75 12.05
C LEU A 75 17.79 -4.71 11.06
N GLU A 76 18.53 -5.71 11.56
CA GLU A 76 19.13 -6.77 10.76
C GLU A 76 18.07 -7.73 10.18
N GLU A 77 17.03 -8.08 10.94
CA GLU A 77 15.91 -8.88 10.45
C GLU A 77 15.10 -8.10 9.40
N HIS A 78 14.79 -6.82 9.65
CA HIS A 78 14.13 -5.91 8.71
C HIS A 78 14.94 -5.72 7.42
N LYS A 79 16.27 -5.64 7.52
CA LYS A 79 17.16 -5.60 6.36
C LYS A 79 17.11 -6.90 5.56
N LEU A 80 17.18 -8.04 6.23
CA LEU A 80 17.11 -9.35 5.59
C LEU A 80 15.76 -9.53 4.86
N PHE A 81 14.66 -9.08 5.46
CA PHE A 81 13.34 -9.09 4.83
C PHE A 81 13.29 -8.21 3.58
N ALA A 82 13.82 -6.98 3.64
CA ALA A 82 13.90 -6.09 2.49
C ALA A 82 14.76 -6.68 1.34
N GLU A 83 15.92 -7.27 1.65
CA GLU A 83 16.75 -7.97 0.65
C GLU A 83 16.06 -9.19 0.02
N MET A 84 15.26 -9.92 0.81
CA MET A 84 14.45 -11.04 0.31
C MET A 84 13.35 -10.58 -0.65
N ILE A 85 12.65 -9.50 -0.32
CA ILE A 85 11.63 -8.87 -1.17
C ILE A 85 12.25 -8.35 -2.47
N GLU A 86 13.41 -7.68 -2.41
CA GLU A 86 14.09 -7.17 -3.61
C GLU A 86 14.48 -8.30 -4.59
N ARG A 87 15.00 -9.42 -4.06
CA ARG A 87 15.33 -10.60 -4.86
C ARG A 87 14.08 -11.35 -5.34
N TRP A 88 13.02 -11.32 -4.56
CA TRP A 88 11.76 -12.06 -4.79
C TRP A 88 11.99 -13.56 -5.02
N ASP A 89 12.93 -14.13 -4.25
CA ASP A 89 13.31 -15.54 -4.33
C ASP A 89 12.58 -16.37 -3.26
N ILE A 90 11.93 -17.45 -3.70
CA ILE A 90 11.27 -18.41 -2.80
C ILE A 90 12.26 -19.42 -2.19
N ASN A 91 13.37 -19.70 -2.88
CA ASN A 91 14.34 -20.72 -2.46
C ASN A 91 15.15 -20.30 -1.23
N SER A 92 15.24 -18.99 -0.98
CA SER A 92 15.95 -18.40 0.15
C SER A 92 15.07 -18.16 1.39
N ILE A 93 13.78 -18.55 1.36
CA ILE A 93 12.84 -18.33 2.49
C ILE A 93 13.35 -18.91 3.80
N ASP A 94 14.13 -20.00 3.74
CA ASP A 94 14.63 -20.68 4.93
C ASP A 94 15.57 -19.84 5.81
N GLN A 95 16.12 -18.75 5.26
CA GLN A 95 17.01 -17.81 5.94
C GLN A 95 16.27 -16.85 6.89
N LEU A 96 14.96 -16.65 6.68
CA LEU A 96 14.16 -15.72 7.49
C LEU A 96 13.81 -16.30 8.88
N PRO A 97 13.60 -15.45 9.90
CA PRO A 97 12.92 -15.84 11.13
C PRO A 97 11.50 -16.40 10.86
N GLU A 98 11.01 -17.31 11.71
CA GLU A 98 9.72 -18.00 11.49
C GLU A 98 8.53 -17.05 11.30
N HIS A 99 8.50 -15.92 12.01
CA HIS A 99 7.45 -14.91 11.86
C HIS A 99 7.50 -14.24 10.46
N MET A 100 8.70 -13.89 9.98
CA MET A 100 8.93 -13.34 8.65
C MET A 100 8.67 -14.36 7.53
N LYS A 101 9.03 -15.64 7.72
CA LYS A 101 8.73 -16.73 6.76
C LYS A 101 7.24 -16.78 6.45
N VAL A 102 6.41 -16.72 7.48
CA VAL A 102 4.95 -16.85 7.38
C VAL A 102 4.33 -15.65 6.65
N ILE A 103 4.85 -14.44 6.88
CA ILE A 103 4.44 -13.22 6.14
C ILE A 103 4.89 -13.30 4.67
N TYR A 104 6.15 -13.65 4.43
CA TYR A 104 6.74 -13.70 3.09
C TYR A 104 6.09 -14.78 2.22
N GLN A 105 5.78 -15.95 2.78
CA GLN A 105 5.03 -17.00 2.07
C GLN A 105 3.64 -16.51 1.66
N ALA A 106 2.89 -15.88 2.58
CA ALA A 106 1.57 -15.33 2.28
C ALA A 106 1.63 -14.25 1.19
N LEU A 107 2.66 -13.40 1.19
CA LEU A 107 2.91 -12.43 0.13
C LEU A 107 3.12 -13.12 -1.23
N LEU A 108 4.02 -14.12 -1.29
CA LEU A 108 4.30 -14.85 -2.52
C LEU A 108 3.06 -15.58 -3.05
N ASP A 109 2.27 -16.20 -2.18
CA ASP A 109 1.03 -16.90 -2.57
C ASP A 109 0.00 -15.93 -3.16
N VAL A 110 -0.20 -14.76 -2.53
CA VAL A 110 -1.11 -13.73 -3.07
C VAL A 110 -0.60 -13.14 -4.38
N TYR A 111 0.70 -12.91 -4.52
CA TYR A 111 1.26 -12.41 -5.78
C TYR A 111 1.21 -13.45 -6.89
N LYS A 112 1.31 -14.74 -6.57
CA LYS A 112 1.06 -15.82 -7.52
C LYS A 112 -0.40 -15.87 -7.98
N GLU A 113 -1.37 -15.65 -7.08
CA GLU A 113 -2.77 -15.47 -7.50
C GLU A 113 -2.92 -14.31 -8.50
N ILE A 114 -2.24 -13.18 -8.27
CA ILE A 114 -2.25 -12.02 -9.18
C ILE A 114 -1.60 -12.36 -10.52
N GLU A 115 -0.43 -13.02 -10.54
CA GLU A 115 0.25 -13.48 -11.76
C GLU A 115 -0.66 -14.38 -12.59
N GLU A 116 -1.21 -15.43 -11.96
CA GLU A 116 -2.13 -16.37 -12.61
C GLU A 116 -3.42 -15.72 -13.11
N GLU A 117 -3.91 -14.63 -12.50
CA GLU A 117 -5.08 -13.87 -12.99
C GLU A 117 -4.71 -12.92 -14.13
N MET A 118 -3.57 -12.23 -14.06
CA MET A 118 -3.10 -11.32 -15.11
C MET A 118 -2.71 -12.06 -16.39
N ASP A 119 -2.12 -13.24 -16.29
CA ASP A 119 -1.79 -14.08 -17.45
C ASP A 119 -3.04 -14.54 -18.22
N LYS A 120 -4.12 -14.89 -17.51
CA LYS A 120 -5.41 -15.27 -18.13
C LYS A 120 -6.02 -14.15 -18.97
N GLU A 121 -5.66 -12.89 -18.69
CA GLU A 121 -6.14 -11.71 -19.40
C GLU A 121 -5.12 -11.11 -20.37
N GLY A 122 -3.93 -11.71 -20.51
CA GLY A 122 -2.84 -11.15 -21.33
C GLY A 122 -2.23 -9.87 -20.76
N LYS A 123 -2.42 -9.59 -19.47
CA LYS A 123 -1.99 -8.38 -18.74
C LYS A 123 -0.73 -8.60 -17.90
N ALA A 124 0.14 -9.55 -18.28
CA ALA A 124 1.36 -9.90 -17.55
C ALA A 124 2.27 -8.69 -17.20
N TYR A 125 2.26 -7.63 -18.02
CA TYR A 125 2.96 -6.37 -17.72
C TYR A 125 2.49 -5.71 -16.41
N SER A 126 1.21 -5.81 -16.06
CA SER A 126 0.63 -5.24 -14.84
C SER A 126 1.12 -5.96 -13.58
N PHE A 127 1.41 -7.27 -13.67
CA PHE A 127 2.03 -8.01 -12.56
C PHE A 127 3.43 -7.50 -12.23
N HIS A 128 4.23 -7.13 -13.24
CA HIS A 128 5.52 -6.48 -13.02
C HIS A 128 5.38 -5.18 -12.23
N HIS A 129 4.42 -4.31 -12.58
CA HIS A 129 4.15 -3.08 -11.82
C HIS A 129 3.72 -3.36 -10.37
N ALA A 130 2.89 -4.38 -10.12
CA ALA A 130 2.54 -4.79 -8.75
C ALA A 130 3.75 -5.17 -7.90
N LYS A 131 4.68 -5.93 -8.49
CA LYS A 131 5.87 -6.46 -7.83
C LYS A 131 6.86 -5.34 -7.51
N GLU A 132 7.15 -4.48 -8.47
CA GLU A 132 8.05 -3.34 -8.25
C GLU A 132 7.45 -2.32 -7.26
N ALA A 133 6.14 -2.08 -7.30
CA ALA A 133 5.47 -1.24 -6.29
C ALA A 133 5.61 -1.81 -4.86
N MET A 134 5.55 -3.14 -4.68
CA MET A 134 5.77 -3.78 -3.38
C MET A 134 7.22 -3.66 -2.91
N LYS A 135 8.21 -3.83 -3.80
CA LYS A 135 9.62 -3.59 -3.43
C LYS A 135 9.86 -2.16 -2.96
N ILE A 136 9.37 -1.19 -3.71
CA ILE A 136 9.48 0.23 -3.38
C ILE A 136 8.82 0.51 -2.02
N GLN A 137 7.67 -0.11 -1.74
CA GLN A 137 6.99 -0.05 -0.44
C GLN A 137 7.86 -0.57 0.71
N ILE A 138 8.45 -1.76 0.58
CA ILE A 138 9.28 -2.35 1.65
C ILE A 138 10.61 -1.61 1.82
N GLY A 139 11.18 -1.10 0.72
CA GLY A 139 12.35 -0.21 0.78
C GLY A 139 12.08 1.05 1.62
N ALA A 140 10.89 1.66 1.47
CA ALA A 140 10.50 2.81 2.27
C ALA A 140 10.31 2.49 3.76
N TYR A 141 9.69 1.36 4.10
CA TYR A 141 9.61 0.90 5.49
C TYR A 141 10.98 0.63 6.10
N PHE A 142 11.93 0.09 5.33
CA PHE A 142 13.30 -0.10 5.79
C PHE A 142 14.02 1.24 6.04
N ASP A 143 13.87 2.23 5.14
CA ASP A 143 14.41 3.58 5.35
C ASP A 143 13.88 4.24 6.63
N GLU A 144 12.57 4.12 6.92
CA GLU A 144 11.97 4.66 8.16
C GLU A 144 12.46 3.93 9.42
N ALA A 145 12.52 2.59 9.40
CA ALA A 145 13.05 1.79 10.50
C ALA A 145 14.54 2.10 10.77
N GLN A 146 15.33 2.32 9.72
CA GLN A 146 16.73 2.74 9.85
C GLN A 146 16.84 4.12 10.51
N TRP A 147 16.05 5.11 10.09
CA TRP A 147 16.06 6.45 10.71
C TRP A 147 15.66 6.40 12.19
N PHE A 148 14.64 5.61 12.52
CA PHE A 148 14.21 5.41 13.90
C PHE A 148 15.33 4.80 14.76
N HIS A 149 15.96 3.72 14.28
CA HIS A 149 17.03 3.03 15.01
C HIS A 149 18.29 3.89 15.18
N GLU A 150 18.68 4.65 14.16
CA GLU A 150 19.84 5.57 14.20
C GLU A 150 19.58 6.85 15.03
N GLY A 151 18.32 7.11 15.43
CA GLY A 151 17.91 8.39 16.01
C GLY A 151 18.06 9.56 15.02
N ASN A 152 18.11 9.25 13.72
CA ASN A 152 18.36 10.20 12.66
C ASN A 152 17.05 10.87 12.24
N VAL A 153 16.95 12.19 12.39
CA VAL A 153 15.81 12.96 11.88
C VAL A 153 16.25 13.64 10.58
N PRO A 154 15.81 13.16 9.40
CA PRO A 154 16.20 13.67 8.09
C PRO A 154 15.63 15.08 7.82
N THR A 155 16.00 15.66 6.66
CA THR A 155 15.31 16.85 6.13
C THR A 155 13.88 16.51 5.77
N ILE A 156 12.99 17.52 5.78
CA ILE A 156 11.60 17.34 5.37
C ILE A 156 11.51 16.79 3.96
N ASP A 157 12.32 17.28 3.01
CA ASP A 157 12.24 16.87 1.60
C ASP A 157 12.58 15.38 1.42
N LYS A 158 13.60 14.88 2.15
CA LYS A 158 13.95 13.45 2.16
C LYS A 158 12.90 12.63 2.91
N TYR A 159 12.43 13.12 4.06
CA TYR A 159 11.37 12.47 4.83
C TYR A 159 10.11 12.27 3.97
N MET A 160 9.64 13.33 3.30
CA MET A 160 8.41 13.32 2.53
C MET A 160 8.49 12.46 1.27
N GLN A 161 9.68 12.18 0.73
CA GLN A 161 9.87 11.22 -0.36
C GLN A 161 9.57 9.79 0.10
N VAL A 162 10.14 9.38 1.24
CA VAL A 162 9.94 8.05 1.83
C VAL A 162 8.54 7.91 2.41
N ALA A 163 8.07 8.88 3.20
CA ALA A 163 6.75 8.88 3.83
C ALA A 163 5.58 8.76 2.83
N ARG A 164 5.73 9.38 1.65
CA ARG A 164 4.76 9.25 0.55
C ARG A 164 4.64 7.80 0.09
N VAL A 165 5.74 7.06 0.08
CA VAL A 165 5.74 5.63 -0.26
C VAL A 165 5.23 4.81 0.90
N SER A 166 5.79 4.95 2.11
CA SER A 166 5.38 4.16 3.28
C SER A 166 3.90 4.30 3.63
N SER A 167 3.25 5.41 3.28
CA SER A 167 1.78 5.59 3.33
C SER A 167 0.93 4.51 2.63
N SER A 168 1.55 3.61 1.85
CA SER A 168 0.91 2.57 1.05
C SER A 168 0.00 3.05 -0.08
N LEU A 169 -0.30 4.35 -0.20
CA LEU A 169 -1.11 4.91 -1.27
C LEU A 169 -0.58 4.60 -2.69
N PRO A 170 0.75 4.59 -2.97
CA PRO A 170 1.27 4.19 -4.28
C PRO A 170 0.94 2.73 -4.63
N LEU A 171 1.32 1.79 -3.75
CA LEU A 171 1.02 0.36 -3.90
C LEU A 171 -0.48 0.12 -4.03
N THR A 172 -1.28 0.70 -3.14
CA THR A 172 -2.75 0.58 -3.11
C THR A 172 -3.37 0.92 -4.47
N THR A 173 -2.88 1.98 -5.12
CA THR A 173 -3.49 2.41 -6.40
C THR A 173 -3.02 1.54 -7.58
N VAL A 174 -1.77 1.03 -7.56
CA VAL A 174 -1.29 0.07 -8.56
C VAL A 174 -2.14 -1.21 -8.53
N ILE A 175 -2.39 -1.75 -7.34
CA ILE A 175 -3.23 -2.95 -7.14
C ILE A 175 -4.72 -2.65 -7.42
N PHE A 176 -5.20 -1.45 -7.09
CA PHE A 176 -6.54 -0.98 -7.47
C PHE A 176 -6.74 -1.00 -8.99
N PHE A 177 -5.81 -0.44 -9.76
CA PHE A 177 -5.89 -0.42 -11.22
C PHE A 177 -5.86 -1.82 -11.81
N ILE A 178 -5.01 -2.72 -11.31
CA ILE A 178 -4.95 -4.14 -11.72
C ILE A 178 -6.32 -4.83 -11.69
N GLY A 179 -7.19 -4.47 -10.75
CA GLY A 179 -8.55 -5.00 -10.67
C GLY A 179 -9.61 -4.29 -11.54
N MET A 180 -9.29 -3.15 -12.17
CA MET A 180 -10.20 -2.39 -13.03
C MET A 180 -10.04 -2.77 -14.49
N ASP A 181 -10.64 -3.89 -14.90
CA ASP A 181 -10.32 -4.60 -16.14
C ASP A 181 -10.44 -3.83 -17.46
N GLU A 182 -11.20 -2.73 -17.50
CA GLU A 182 -11.61 -2.05 -18.75
C GLU A 182 -10.93 -0.69 -19.01
N ILE A 183 -10.11 -0.17 -18.10
CA ILE A 183 -9.60 1.24 -18.19
C ILE A 183 -8.08 1.36 -17.99
N ILE A 184 -7.36 0.24 -17.88
CA ILE A 184 -5.89 0.27 -17.83
C ILE A 184 -5.34 0.45 -19.24
N THR A 185 -4.77 1.61 -19.50
CA THR A 185 -3.78 1.80 -20.57
C THR A 185 -2.42 2.02 -19.92
N LYS A 186 -1.32 1.80 -20.64
CA LYS A 186 0.04 1.97 -20.10
C LYS A 186 0.26 3.40 -19.59
N GLU A 187 -0.36 4.34 -20.29
CA GLU A 187 -0.43 5.77 -20.01
C GLU A 187 -1.10 6.08 -18.65
N ALA A 188 -2.02 5.24 -18.16
CA ALA A 188 -2.63 5.41 -16.84
C ALA A 188 -1.65 5.11 -15.70
N PHE A 189 -0.77 4.10 -15.86
CA PHE A 189 0.33 3.86 -14.92
C PHE A 189 1.42 4.94 -15.03
N GLU A 190 1.82 5.33 -16.24
CA GLU A 190 2.87 6.34 -16.46
C GLU A 190 2.46 7.75 -15.98
N TRP A 191 1.20 8.16 -16.17
CA TRP A 191 0.68 9.42 -15.61
C TRP A 191 0.68 9.40 -14.08
N PHE A 192 0.25 8.27 -13.51
CA PHE A 192 0.14 8.09 -12.06
C PHE A 192 1.48 8.19 -11.33
N GLU A 193 2.56 7.67 -11.92
CA GLU A 193 3.91 7.77 -11.35
C GLU A 193 4.40 9.24 -11.28
N GLN A 194 3.96 10.09 -12.22
CA GLN A 194 4.41 11.49 -12.35
C GLN A 194 3.74 12.47 -11.38
N GLU A 195 2.52 12.22 -10.90
CA GLU A 195 1.66 13.25 -10.30
C GLU A 195 1.73 13.46 -8.77
N ARG A 196 2.17 12.48 -7.98
CA ARG A 196 1.74 12.41 -6.56
C ARG A 196 2.69 13.15 -5.59
N GLY A 197 2.15 13.61 -4.45
CA GLY A 197 2.90 14.35 -3.42
C GLY A 197 2.53 14.00 -1.97
N HIS A 198 3.55 13.69 -1.18
CA HIS A 198 3.77 14.03 0.24
C HIS A 198 2.60 14.08 1.24
N VAL A 199 2.33 12.95 1.91
CA VAL A 199 1.71 12.85 3.26
C VAL A 199 2.28 11.60 3.97
N ALA A 200 2.43 11.47 5.30
CA ALA A 200 3.09 12.35 6.30
C ALA A 200 3.07 11.71 7.72
N SER A 201 4.23 11.61 8.40
CA SER A 201 4.30 12.03 9.81
C SER A 201 4.69 13.51 9.91
N ALA A 202 5.78 13.90 9.23
CA ALA A 202 6.21 15.22 8.75
C ALA A 202 6.43 16.35 9.78
N ILE A 203 5.64 16.43 10.86
CA ILE A 203 5.66 17.51 11.85
C ILE A 203 7.03 17.68 12.50
N GLU A 204 7.69 16.60 12.90
CA GLU A 204 8.96 16.70 13.64
C GLU A 204 10.14 17.06 12.72
N CYS A 205 10.15 16.54 11.49
CA CYS A 205 11.10 16.96 10.46
C CYS A 205 10.92 18.44 10.08
N TYR A 206 9.67 18.91 9.93
CA TYR A 206 9.36 20.31 9.60
C TYR A 206 9.77 21.26 10.75
N VAL A 207 9.44 20.91 11.99
CA VAL A 207 9.86 21.65 13.19
C VAL A 207 11.39 21.71 13.30
N LYS A 208 12.09 20.60 13.09
CA LYS A 208 13.56 20.55 13.14
C LYS A 208 14.21 21.37 12.02
N GLN A 209 13.70 21.29 10.80
CA GLN A 209 14.29 21.97 9.63
C GLN A 209 14.05 23.50 9.66
N TYR A 210 12.83 23.94 9.96
CA TYR A 210 12.46 25.35 9.91
C TYR A 210 12.51 26.05 11.27
N SER A 211 12.82 25.33 12.36
CA SER A 211 12.86 25.84 13.74
C SER A 211 11.55 26.53 14.18
N VAL A 212 10.40 25.99 13.74
CA VAL A 212 9.06 26.51 14.04
C VAL A 212 8.38 25.74 15.19
N SER A 213 7.29 26.27 15.72
CA SER A 213 6.44 25.51 16.67
C SER A 213 5.66 24.38 15.99
N LYS A 214 5.29 23.34 16.76
CA LYS A 214 4.40 22.26 16.27
C LYS A 214 3.07 22.82 15.72
N GLN A 215 2.52 23.90 16.31
CA GLN A 215 1.30 24.54 15.81
C GLN A 215 1.49 25.13 14.40
N GLN A 216 2.58 25.86 14.16
CA GLN A 216 2.86 26.42 12.84
C GLN A 216 3.06 25.33 11.77
N ALA A 217 3.65 24.19 12.15
CA ALA A 217 3.72 23.02 11.27
C ALA A 217 2.31 22.46 10.96
N TYR A 218 1.46 22.25 11.97
CA TYR A 218 0.06 21.82 11.75
C TYR A 218 -0.72 22.80 10.85
N ASP A 219 -0.61 24.10 11.09
CA ASP A 219 -1.29 25.12 10.28
C ASP A 219 -0.85 25.07 8.81
N GLU A 220 0.42 24.77 8.54
CA GLU A 220 0.95 24.63 7.18
C GLU A 220 0.52 23.32 6.50
N PHE A 221 0.58 22.18 7.18
CA PHE A 221 0.07 20.92 6.63
C PHE A 221 -1.44 20.96 6.37
N ASN A 222 -2.23 21.65 7.22
CA ASN A 222 -3.65 21.88 6.97
C ASN A 222 -3.90 22.70 5.69
N LYS A 223 -3.05 23.68 5.37
CA LYS A 223 -3.12 24.40 4.08
C LYS A 223 -2.77 23.49 2.90
N GLN A 224 -1.76 22.64 3.05
CA GLN A 224 -1.36 21.68 2.00
C GLN A 224 -2.49 20.69 1.72
N ILE A 225 -3.12 20.11 2.75
CA ILE A 225 -4.32 19.26 2.64
C ILE A 225 -5.45 20.02 1.94
N ALA A 226 -5.74 21.26 2.35
CA ALA A 226 -6.78 22.07 1.74
C ALA A 226 -6.48 22.49 0.29
N ASN A 227 -5.21 22.47 -0.14
CA ASN A 227 -4.82 22.70 -1.53
C ASN A 227 -4.91 21.41 -2.35
N ALA A 228 -4.41 20.28 -1.84
CA ALA A 228 -4.56 18.97 -2.47
C ALA A 228 -6.04 18.65 -2.75
N TRP A 229 -6.95 18.97 -1.82
CA TRP A 229 -8.39 18.88 -2.06
C TRP A 229 -8.89 19.76 -3.22
N LYS A 230 -8.33 20.96 -3.43
CA LYS A 230 -8.68 21.80 -4.61
C LYS A 230 -8.13 21.20 -5.90
N ASP A 231 -6.93 20.62 -5.86
CA ASP A 231 -6.27 20.04 -7.02
C ASP A 231 -7.01 18.78 -7.49
N ILE A 232 -7.44 17.92 -6.56
CA ILE A 232 -8.37 16.80 -6.82
C ILE A 232 -9.65 17.32 -7.49
N ASN A 233 -10.29 18.34 -6.90
CA ASN A 233 -11.51 18.93 -7.47
C ASN A 233 -11.29 19.55 -8.88
N GLN A 234 -10.10 20.11 -9.15
CA GLN A 234 -9.75 20.61 -10.49
C GLN A 234 -9.60 19.47 -11.51
N GLY A 235 -9.08 18.30 -11.11
CA GLY A 235 -8.96 17.11 -11.98
C GLY A 235 -10.30 16.59 -12.54
N PHE A 236 -11.42 16.88 -11.88
CA PHE A 236 -12.77 16.55 -12.35
C PHE A 236 -13.40 17.61 -13.29
N LEU A 237 -12.76 18.77 -13.50
CA LEU A 237 -13.24 19.76 -14.45
C LEU A 237 -13.09 19.25 -15.89
N ARG A 238 -14.04 19.60 -16.76
CA ARG A 238 -14.05 19.13 -18.15
C ARG A 238 -13.21 20.04 -19.07
N PRO A 239 -12.44 19.49 -20.02
CA PRO A 239 -12.22 18.05 -20.26
C PRO A 239 -11.31 17.43 -19.18
N THR A 240 -11.67 16.24 -18.67
CA THR A 240 -10.87 15.54 -17.67
C THR A 240 -9.62 14.91 -18.30
N SER A 241 -8.52 14.89 -17.55
CA SER A 241 -7.27 14.25 -17.99
C SER A 241 -7.38 12.72 -18.12
N MET A 242 -8.23 12.12 -17.29
CA MET A 242 -8.49 10.68 -17.25
C MET A 242 -10.01 10.37 -17.30
N PRO A 243 -10.40 9.13 -17.62
CA PRO A 243 -11.78 8.67 -17.50
C PRO A 243 -12.32 8.82 -16.07
N VAL A 244 -13.57 9.28 -15.96
CA VAL A 244 -14.22 9.56 -14.66
C VAL A 244 -14.15 8.39 -13.66
N PRO A 245 -14.32 7.10 -14.03
CA PRO A 245 -14.21 6.00 -13.06
C PRO A 245 -12.83 5.87 -12.41
N ILE A 246 -11.75 6.22 -13.12
CA ILE A 246 -10.39 6.28 -12.55
C ILE A 246 -10.31 7.41 -11.53
N LEU A 247 -10.78 8.60 -11.88
CA LEU A 247 -10.79 9.76 -10.97
C LEU A 247 -11.64 9.51 -9.73
N THR A 248 -12.82 8.88 -9.88
CA THR A 248 -13.67 8.47 -8.76
C THR A 248 -12.95 7.47 -7.85
N GLY A 249 -12.19 6.52 -8.41
CA GLY A 249 -11.35 5.62 -7.64
C GLY A 249 -10.31 6.32 -6.77
N VAL A 250 -9.64 7.34 -7.34
CA VAL A 250 -8.67 8.17 -6.62
C VAL A 250 -9.36 9.08 -5.58
N LEU A 251 -10.56 9.58 -5.85
CA LEU A 251 -11.36 10.36 -4.89
C LEU A 251 -11.84 9.51 -3.71
N ASN A 252 -12.21 8.25 -3.95
CA ASN A 252 -12.62 7.32 -2.88
C ASN A 252 -11.45 6.85 -2.02
N LEU A 253 -10.20 7.20 -2.38
CA LEU A 253 -8.98 6.93 -1.62
C LEU A 253 -8.57 8.09 -0.67
N THR A 254 -9.27 9.23 -0.71
CA THR A 254 -8.89 10.49 -0.01
C THR A 254 -9.98 11.00 0.93
#